data_AF-A0A8B7UP09-F1
#
_entry.id   AF-A0A8B7UP09-F1
#
_cell.length_a   1.000
_cell.length_b   1.000
_cell.length_c   1.000
_cell.angle_alpha   90.00
_cell.angle_beta   90.00
_cell.angle_gamma   90.00
#
_symmetry.space_group_name_H-M   'P 1'
#
loop_
_entity.id
_entity.type
_entity.pdbx_description
1 polymer ?
#
loop_
_entity_poly.entity_id
_entity_poly.type
_entity_poly.pdbx_seq_one_letter_code
_entity_poly.pdbx_strand_id
1 'polypeptide(L)'
;MVTARQEPRLVLISITCDGDTLTLSAANLKDLLLPIKTPTANALRKCRVQGLDVQGRDCGEVAAQWITNFLKTKPYRLVHFEPNMRPRNSQQVEPLFRPKDQVAYSDASPFMVLSEASLGDLNSRLGEKKVKASNFRPNIIISGCDVFAEDTWNEVLIGDVELKRVMACSRCVLTTVDPDTGIMSRKEPLDTLKSYRLCDPSEEKLYGKSPLFGQYYVLENPGTIKVGDPVYLLVLGKEKRKEGRMGPLAGQLALQRNPHLEGVPRYPFLLSGNPLLLLGGRFLFEERGSRDLQKLTVVAKLSILTCVFYSPVLVEPNGIYVKSNFYLPF
;
A
#
# COMPACT_ATOMS: atom_id res chain seq x y z
N MET A 1 9.29 -7.34 20.05
CA MET A 1 8.88 -7.89 18.74
C MET A 1 10.13 -8.14 17.92
N VAL A 2 10.17 -9.19 17.11
CA VAL A 2 11.30 -9.54 16.24
C VAL A 2 10.99 -9.09 14.82
N THR A 3 12.00 -8.59 14.11
CA THR A 3 11.88 -8.22 12.68
C THR A 3 12.79 -9.08 11.84
N ALA A 4 12.53 -9.18 10.54
CA ALA A 4 13.43 -9.87 9.61
C ALA A 4 14.82 -9.21 9.48
N ARG A 5 15.00 -8.00 10.01
CA ARG A 5 16.34 -7.39 10.19
C ARG A 5 17.17 -8.14 11.26
N GLN A 6 16.51 -8.72 12.26
CA GLN A 6 17.12 -9.43 13.38
C GLN A 6 17.10 -10.94 13.20
N GLU A 7 16.03 -11.48 12.61
CA GLU A 7 15.87 -12.91 12.29
C GLU A 7 15.44 -13.05 10.82
N PRO A 8 16.40 -13.06 9.88
CA PRO A 8 16.13 -13.07 8.44
C PRO A 8 15.28 -14.25 7.96
N ARG A 9 15.35 -15.41 8.63
CA ARG A 9 14.55 -16.59 8.26
C ARG A 9 13.05 -16.39 8.40
N LEU A 10 12.58 -15.31 9.03
CA LEU A 10 11.18 -14.89 8.99
C LEU A 10 10.65 -14.69 7.56
N VAL A 11 11.50 -14.48 6.55
CA VAL A 11 11.10 -14.43 5.13
C VAL A 11 10.73 -15.76 4.51
N LEU A 12 11.07 -16.86 5.17
CA LEU A 12 10.80 -18.21 4.71
C LEU A 12 9.45 -18.75 5.20
N ILE A 13 8.76 -18.01 6.07
CA ILE A 13 7.40 -18.33 6.46
C ILE A 13 6.48 -17.71 5.42
N SER A 14 5.87 -18.54 4.59
CA SER A 14 4.84 -18.11 3.66
C SER A 14 3.48 -18.17 4.33
N ILE A 15 2.61 -17.22 3.98
CA ILE A 15 1.25 -17.19 4.47
C ILE A 15 0.27 -17.15 3.32
N THR A 16 -0.75 -18.00 3.40
CA THR A 16 -1.92 -17.96 2.54
C THR A 16 -3.18 -17.85 3.38
N CYS A 17 -4.27 -17.44 2.76
CA CYS A 17 -5.55 -17.24 3.39
C CYS A 17 -6.64 -17.78 2.47
N ASP A 18 -7.50 -18.65 2.98
CA ASP A 18 -8.66 -19.19 2.26
C ASP A 18 -9.88 -19.19 3.19
N GLY A 19 -10.94 -18.49 2.78
CA GLY A 19 -12.11 -18.25 3.61
C GLY A 19 -11.74 -17.63 4.97
N ASP A 20 -12.08 -18.32 6.05
CA ASP A 20 -11.78 -17.93 7.43
C ASP A 20 -10.49 -18.58 7.99
N THR A 21 -9.68 -19.21 7.14
CA THR A 21 -8.48 -19.96 7.56
C THR A 21 -7.20 -19.32 7.03
N LEU A 22 -6.29 -19.01 7.96
CA LEU A 22 -4.92 -18.58 7.71
C LEU A 22 -4.00 -19.80 7.74
N THR A 23 -3.18 -19.99 6.71
CA THR A 23 -2.19 -21.07 6.64
C THR A 23 -0.78 -20.50 6.73
N LEU A 24 0.01 -20.98 7.69
CA LEU A 24 1.44 -20.73 7.77
C LEU A 24 2.19 -21.96 7.27
N SER A 25 3.06 -21.75 6.28
CA SER A 25 3.89 -22.79 5.68
C SER A 25 5.35 -22.41 5.74
N ALA A 26 6.21 -23.40 6.00
CA ALA A 26 7.65 -23.26 5.95
C ALA A 26 8.30 -24.62 5.66
N ALA A 27 9.48 -24.59 5.06
CA ALA A 27 10.18 -25.82 4.67
C ALA A 27 10.39 -26.76 5.88
N ASN A 28 10.11 -28.05 5.66
CA ASN A 28 10.26 -29.13 6.64
C ASN A 28 9.33 -29.04 7.87
N LEU A 29 8.25 -28.26 7.80
CA LEU A 29 7.18 -28.26 8.79
C LEU A 29 5.84 -28.60 8.14
N LYS A 30 4.95 -29.23 8.92
CA LYS A 30 3.55 -29.36 8.53
C LYS A 30 2.91 -27.98 8.58
N ASP A 31 2.08 -27.67 7.59
CA ASP A 31 1.30 -26.44 7.55
C ASP A 31 0.49 -26.26 8.83
N LEU A 32 0.52 -25.03 9.34
CA LEU A 32 -0.27 -24.61 10.49
C LEU A 32 -1.50 -23.85 10.02
N LEU A 33 -2.67 -24.38 10.33
CA LEU A 33 -3.96 -23.74 10.08
C LEU A 33 -4.41 -22.98 11.33
N LEU A 34 -4.74 -21.71 11.16
CA LEU A 34 -5.24 -20.83 12.22
C LEU A 34 -6.54 -20.18 11.76
N PRO A 35 -7.49 -19.91 12.67
CA PRO A 35 -8.62 -19.07 12.33
C PRO A 35 -8.14 -17.63 12.10
N ILE A 36 -8.71 -16.96 11.09
CA ILE A 36 -8.47 -15.53 10.86
C ILE A 36 -8.81 -14.71 12.10
N LYS A 37 -9.96 -15.02 12.72
CA LYS A 37 -10.38 -14.36 13.96
C LYS A 37 -9.79 -15.13 15.12
N THR A 38 -8.77 -14.56 15.75
CA THR A 38 -8.18 -15.15 16.95
C THR A 38 -9.22 -15.23 18.08
N PRO A 39 -9.27 -16.35 18.83
CA PRO A 39 -10.20 -16.47 19.96
C PRO A 39 -10.04 -15.31 20.95
N THR A 40 -11.16 -14.66 21.30
CA THR A 40 -11.17 -13.51 22.22
C THR A 40 -10.70 -13.87 23.64
N ALA A 41 -10.76 -15.16 24.00
CA ALA A 41 -10.24 -15.69 25.25
C ALA A 41 -8.70 -15.67 25.33
N ASN A 42 -7.98 -15.57 24.21
CA ASN A 42 -6.53 -15.55 24.22
C ASN A 42 -6.00 -14.25 24.85
N ALA A 43 -4.81 -14.28 25.44
CA ALA A 43 -4.26 -13.12 26.14
C ALA A 43 -3.97 -11.94 25.18
N LEU A 44 -4.19 -10.71 25.66
CA LEU A 44 -3.64 -9.52 25.01
C LEU A 44 -2.18 -9.33 25.42
N ARG A 45 -1.30 -9.15 24.43
CA ARG A 45 0.12 -8.89 24.63
C ARG A 45 0.44 -7.44 24.33
N LYS A 46 1.29 -6.84 25.17
CA LYS A 46 1.91 -5.53 24.90
C LYS A 46 3.16 -5.77 24.05
N CYS A 47 3.23 -5.09 22.92
CA CYS A 47 4.31 -5.18 21.96
C CYS A 47 4.89 -3.79 21.67
N ARG A 48 6.05 -3.75 21.01
CA ARG A 48 6.70 -2.51 20.60
C ARG A 48 7.23 -2.64 19.17
N VAL A 49 6.81 -1.72 18.30
CA VAL A 49 7.18 -1.60 16.87
C VAL A 49 7.72 -0.20 16.65
N GLN A 50 8.93 -0.09 16.08
CA GLN A 50 9.57 1.22 15.83
C GLN A 50 9.55 2.14 17.07
N GLY A 51 9.83 1.59 18.24
CA GLY A 51 9.82 2.34 19.51
C GLY A 51 8.43 2.67 20.09
N LEU A 52 7.35 2.44 19.34
CA LEU A 52 5.98 2.73 19.75
C LEU A 52 5.27 1.49 20.27
N ASP A 53 4.47 1.67 21.31
CA ASP A 53 3.68 0.60 21.91
C ASP A 53 2.46 0.25 21.04
N VAL A 54 2.16 -1.04 20.94
CA VAL A 54 1.01 -1.58 20.22
C VAL A 54 0.56 -2.88 20.88
N GLN A 55 -0.71 -3.23 20.75
CA GLN A 55 -1.24 -4.48 21.28
C GLN A 55 -1.35 -5.56 20.19
N GLY A 56 -1.46 -6.81 20.63
CA GLY A 56 -1.83 -7.93 19.76
C GLY A 56 -2.42 -9.08 20.58
N ARG A 57 -3.43 -9.74 20.02
CA ARG A 57 -4.05 -10.94 20.59
C ARG A 57 -3.16 -12.14 20.33
N ASP A 58 -2.83 -12.88 21.36
CA ASP A 58 -2.01 -14.09 21.25
C ASP A 58 -2.68 -15.13 20.34
N CYS A 59 -1.97 -15.66 19.34
CA CYS A 59 -2.50 -16.67 18.42
C CYS A 59 -2.43 -18.11 18.98
N GLY A 60 -2.11 -18.26 20.27
CA GLY A 60 -2.15 -19.53 20.99
C GLY A 60 -0.82 -20.28 20.98
N GLU A 61 -0.77 -21.34 21.80
CA GLU A 61 0.46 -22.09 22.03
C GLU A 61 0.93 -22.87 20.80
N VAL A 62 -0.01 -23.37 20.00
CA VAL A 62 0.31 -24.09 18.76
C VAL A 62 1.07 -23.18 17.79
N ALA A 63 0.64 -21.93 17.62
CA ALA A 63 1.32 -20.96 16.78
C ALA A 63 2.70 -20.57 17.34
N ALA A 64 2.79 -20.34 18.66
CA ALA A 64 4.05 -20.04 19.33
C ALA A 64 5.08 -21.17 19.15
N GLN A 65 4.66 -22.42 19.36
CA GLN A 65 5.52 -23.59 19.22
C GLN A 65 5.93 -23.80 17.76
N TRP A 66 5.03 -23.62 16.79
CA TRP A 66 5.34 -23.76 15.37
C TRP A 66 6.44 -22.79 14.93
N ILE A 67 6.30 -21.50 15.26
CA ILE A 67 7.31 -20.48 14.92
C ILE A 67 8.62 -20.72 15.67
N THR A 68 8.54 -21.08 16.95
CA THR A 68 9.72 -21.39 17.77
C THR A 68 10.47 -22.61 17.22
N ASN A 69 9.76 -23.63 16.76
CA ASN A 69 10.34 -24.83 16.15
C ASN A 69 10.97 -24.55 14.79
N PHE A 70 10.38 -23.63 14.01
CA PHE A 70 10.96 -23.22 12.74
C PHE A 70 12.26 -22.44 12.94
N LEU A 71 12.23 -21.44 13.81
CA LEU A 71 13.35 -20.53 14.01
C LEU A 71 14.43 -21.13 14.91
N LYS A 72 14.11 -21.96 15.91
CA LYS A 72 15.09 -22.62 16.79
C LYS A 72 16.11 -21.67 17.46
N THR A 73 15.78 -20.38 17.60
CA THR A 73 16.68 -19.39 18.19
C THR A 73 16.20 -18.93 19.56
N LYS A 74 14.97 -18.45 19.66
CA LYS A 74 14.34 -18.04 20.92
C LYS A 74 12.85 -18.44 20.91
N PRO A 75 12.19 -18.49 22.07
CA PRO A 75 10.74 -18.62 22.13
C PRO A 75 10.08 -17.38 21.50
N TYR A 76 9.20 -17.61 20.53
CA TYR A 76 8.44 -16.56 19.85
C TYR A 76 6.94 -16.82 19.98
N ARG A 77 6.17 -15.73 19.89
CA ARG A 77 4.71 -15.79 19.84
C ARG A 77 4.22 -14.98 18.65
N LEU A 78 3.14 -15.48 18.08
CA LEU A 78 2.39 -14.87 17.00
C LEU A 78 1.24 -14.04 17.62
N VAL A 79 0.98 -12.82 17.12
CA VAL A 79 0.01 -11.89 17.70
C VAL A 79 -0.85 -11.13 16.67
N HIS A 80 -2.15 -11.32 16.75
CA HIS A 80 -3.15 -10.71 15.86
C HIS A 80 -3.68 -9.37 16.42
N PHE A 81 -3.38 -8.22 15.82
CA PHE A 81 -4.06 -6.93 16.07
C PHE A 81 -5.57 -7.00 15.76
N GLU A 82 -6.41 -6.43 16.61
CA GLU A 82 -7.86 -6.43 16.41
C GLU A 82 -8.33 -4.99 16.12
N PRO A 83 -9.40 -4.76 15.32
CA PRO A 83 -9.86 -3.42 14.99
C PRO A 83 -10.28 -2.54 16.17
N ASN A 84 -10.58 -3.15 17.33
CA ASN A 84 -10.87 -2.45 18.59
C ASN A 84 -9.61 -2.04 19.36
N MET A 85 -8.42 -2.49 18.95
CA MET A 85 -7.14 -2.09 19.54
C MET A 85 -6.71 -0.72 18.99
N ARG A 86 -5.90 -0.01 19.76
CA ARG A 86 -5.33 1.26 19.33
C ARG A 86 -4.22 1.04 18.30
N PRO A 87 -4.36 1.51 17.04
CA PRO A 87 -3.30 1.43 16.05
C PRO A 87 -2.17 2.42 16.38
N ARG A 88 -1.02 2.23 15.73
CA ARG A 88 0.09 3.19 15.77
C ARG A 88 -0.20 4.33 14.80
N ASN A 89 0.24 5.53 15.14
CA ASN A 89 0.13 6.70 14.28
C ASN A 89 1.43 6.84 13.47
N SER A 90 1.32 6.85 12.14
CA SER A 90 2.46 6.97 11.23
C SER A 90 3.25 8.26 11.43
N GLN A 91 2.59 9.35 11.81
CA GLN A 91 3.21 10.66 12.07
C GLN A 91 4.23 10.62 13.23
N GLN A 92 4.05 9.70 14.18
CA GLN A 92 4.98 9.53 15.30
C GLN A 92 6.29 8.85 14.88
N VAL A 93 6.30 8.19 13.72
CA VAL A 93 7.50 7.56 13.15
C VAL A 93 8.11 8.49 12.09
N GLU A 94 7.28 9.04 11.20
CA GLU A 94 7.70 9.87 10.08
C GLU A 94 6.82 11.14 10.03
N PRO A 95 7.38 12.35 10.17
CA PRO A 95 6.61 13.58 10.44
C PRO A 95 5.72 14.05 9.29
N LEU A 96 5.94 13.56 8.06
CA LEU A 96 5.15 13.94 6.87
C LEU A 96 3.76 13.28 6.81
N PHE A 97 3.52 12.23 7.59
CA PHE A 97 2.20 11.61 7.67
C PHE A 97 1.22 12.49 8.45
N ARG A 98 -0.07 12.33 8.17
CA ARG A 98 -1.15 13.08 8.83
C ARG A 98 -1.48 12.45 10.18
N PRO A 99 -2.04 13.20 11.14
CA PRO A 99 -2.45 12.65 12.44
C PRO A 99 -3.45 11.47 12.35
N LYS A 100 -4.22 11.39 11.25
CA LYS A 100 -5.19 10.32 11.01
C LYS A 100 -4.60 9.07 10.35
N ASP A 101 -3.35 9.13 9.87
CA ASP A 101 -2.73 8.01 9.17
C ASP A 101 -2.25 6.98 10.19
N GLN A 102 -2.75 5.76 10.05
CA GLN A 102 -2.62 4.70 11.05
C GLN A 102 -2.08 3.42 10.43
N VAL A 103 -1.28 2.70 11.22
CA VAL A 103 -0.74 1.39 10.89
C VAL A 103 -0.76 0.47 12.12
N ALA A 104 -0.89 -0.82 11.91
CA ALA A 104 -0.67 -1.81 12.97
C ALA A 104 0.85 -2.06 13.14
N TYR A 105 1.38 -3.08 12.46
CA TYR A 105 2.78 -3.51 12.61
C TYR A 105 3.70 -3.10 11.46
N SER A 106 3.18 -2.53 10.36
CA SER A 106 3.98 -1.94 9.27
C SER A 106 4.94 -0.88 9.80
N ASP A 107 6.12 -0.70 9.18
CA ASP A 107 7.16 0.22 9.70
C ASP A 107 6.65 1.67 9.85
N ALA A 108 6.13 2.26 8.77
CA ALA A 108 5.65 3.66 8.77
C ALA A 108 4.36 3.86 7.95
N SER A 109 4.28 3.33 6.74
CA SER A 109 3.17 3.60 5.80
C SER A 109 2.12 2.49 5.74
N PRO A 110 0.83 2.81 5.51
CA PRO A 110 -0.18 1.80 5.19
C PRO A 110 0.03 1.16 3.81
N PHE A 111 0.57 1.92 2.83
CA PHE A 111 0.85 1.40 1.48
C PHE A 111 2.24 1.80 0.99
N MET A 112 2.87 0.90 0.25
CA MET A 112 4.07 1.15 -0.54
C MET A 112 3.83 0.77 -2.00
N VAL A 113 4.13 1.69 -2.91
CA VAL A 113 4.04 1.53 -4.36
C VAL A 113 5.45 1.43 -4.94
N LEU A 114 5.65 0.56 -5.92
CA LEU A 114 6.90 0.42 -6.68
C LEU A 114 6.58 0.13 -8.15
N SER A 115 7.33 0.68 -9.10
CA SER A 115 7.15 0.29 -10.50
C SER A 115 8.03 -0.89 -10.93
N GLU A 116 7.55 -1.69 -11.88
CA GLU A 116 8.36 -2.72 -12.54
C GLU A 116 9.54 -2.12 -13.29
N ALA A 117 9.38 -0.92 -13.84
CA ALA A 117 10.43 -0.19 -14.54
C ALA A 117 11.59 0.17 -13.58
N SER A 118 11.29 0.67 -12.38
CA SER A 118 12.29 0.90 -11.32
C SER A 118 13.01 -0.38 -10.90
N LEU A 119 12.28 -1.49 -10.77
CA LEU A 119 12.86 -2.80 -10.46
C LEU A 119 13.76 -3.32 -11.60
N GLY A 120 13.34 -3.12 -12.85
CA GLY A 120 14.11 -3.45 -14.05
C GLY A 120 15.41 -2.66 -14.12
N ASP A 121 15.36 -1.34 -13.89
CA ASP A 121 16.54 -0.49 -13.88
C ASP A 121 17.53 -0.92 -12.80
N LEU A 122 17.08 -1.17 -11.56
CA LEU A 122 17.95 -1.68 -10.50
C LEU A 122 18.58 -3.03 -10.91
N ASN A 123 17.78 -3.95 -11.45
CA ASN A 123 18.29 -5.24 -11.91
C ASN A 123 19.28 -5.10 -13.07
N SER A 124 19.18 -4.08 -13.91
CA SER A 124 20.16 -3.83 -14.98
C SER A 124 21.53 -3.39 -14.44
N ARG A 125 21.55 -2.77 -13.25
CA ARG A 125 22.76 -2.28 -12.56
C ARG A 125 23.39 -3.33 -11.64
N LEU A 126 22.65 -4.37 -11.28
CA LEU A 126 23.15 -5.49 -10.47
C LEU A 126 23.90 -6.49 -11.36
N GLY A 127 24.85 -7.22 -10.76
CA GLY A 127 25.55 -8.33 -11.41
C GLY A 127 24.64 -9.55 -11.67
N GLU A 128 25.19 -10.75 -11.53
CA GLU A 128 24.45 -12.00 -11.80
C GLU A 128 23.24 -12.18 -10.87
N LYS A 129 23.37 -11.83 -9.58
CA LYS A 129 22.29 -11.99 -8.60
C LYS A 129 21.29 -10.85 -8.70
N LYS A 130 20.19 -11.10 -9.42
CA LYS A 130 19.05 -10.19 -9.53
C LYS A 130 18.17 -10.24 -8.27
N VAL A 131 17.41 -9.18 -8.04
CA VAL A 131 16.46 -9.05 -6.94
C VAL A 131 15.03 -9.05 -7.45
N LYS A 132 14.12 -9.51 -6.60
CA LYS A 132 12.67 -9.54 -6.87
C LYS A 132 11.99 -8.39 -6.12
N ALA A 133 10.76 -8.07 -6.50
CA ALA A 133 9.97 -7.10 -5.76
C ALA A 133 9.77 -7.49 -4.28
N SER A 134 9.78 -8.79 -3.97
CA SER A 134 9.71 -9.32 -2.60
C SER A 134 10.88 -8.89 -1.70
N ASN A 135 12.06 -8.59 -2.26
CA ASN A 135 13.15 -7.94 -1.50
C ASN A 135 12.75 -6.54 -1.01
N PHE A 136 11.89 -5.85 -1.77
CA PHE A 136 11.48 -4.47 -1.51
C PHE A 136 10.13 -4.34 -0.82
N ARG A 137 9.34 -5.41 -0.81
CA ARG A 137 8.12 -5.47 -0.03
C ARG A 137 7.11 -4.34 -0.36
N PRO A 138 6.86 -4.00 -1.63
CA PRO A 138 5.77 -3.11 -1.99
C PRO A 138 4.42 -3.80 -1.74
N ASN A 139 3.37 -3.03 -1.51
CA ASN A 139 1.99 -3.52 -1.54
C ASN A 139 1.46 -3.59 -2.98
N ILE A 140 1.83 -2.59 -3.78
CA ILE A 140 1.28 -2.32 -5.11
C ILE A 140 2.46 -2.20 -6.07
N ILE A 141 2.47 -3.04 -7.11
CA ILE A 141 3.45 -2.98 -8.19
C ILE A 141 2.76 -2.54 -9.48
N ILE A 142 3.37 -1.55 -10.13
CA ILE A 142 2.78 -0.86 -11.26
C ILE A 142 3.66 -1.05 -12.51
N SER A 143 3.06 -1.39 -13.65
CA SER A 143 3.74 -1.61 -14.93
C SER A 143 3.29 -0.64 -16.01
N GLY A 144 4.08 -0.50 -17.09
CA GLY A 144 3.73 0.36 -18.23
C GLY A 144 3.99 1.85 -17.99
N CYS A 145 4.96 2.17 -17.13
CA CYS A 145 5.45 3.53 -16.89
C CYS A 145 6.97 3.61 -17.07
N ASP A 146 7.49 4.84 -17.11
CA ASP A 146 8.93 5.08 -17.14
C ASP A 146 9.60 4.71 -15.81
N VAL A 147 10.92 4.53 -15.85
CA VAL A 147 11.73 4.23 -14.67
C VAL A 147 11.58 5.36 -13.63
N PHE A 148 11.28 4.99 -12.37
CA PHE A 148 11.06 5.91 -11.26
C PHE A 148 9.88 6.89 -11.45
N ALA A 149 8.96 6.64 -12.40
CA ALA A 149 7.81 7.49 -12.61
C ALA A 149 6.98 7.68 -11.32
N GLU A 150 6.92 6.67 -10.45
CA GLU A 150 6.23 6.70 -9.17
C GLU A 150 6.69 7.83 -8.24
N ASP A 151 7.92 8.32 -8.39
CA ASP A 151 8.48 9.42 -7.58
C ASP A 151 7.70 10.72 -7.77
N THR A 152 7.05 10.89 -8.93
CA THR A 152 6.34 12.12 -9.32
C THR A 152 4.82 12.06 -9.12
N TRP A 153 4.29 10.87 -8.86
CA TRP A 153 2.85 10.64 -8.75
C TRP A 153 2.35 11.11 -7.39
N ASN A 154 1.72 12.29 -7.34
CA ASN A 154 1.26 12.83 -6.05
C ASN A 154 -0.06 12.21 -5.59
N GLU A 155 -1.00 12.02 -6.49
CA GLU A 155 -2.31 11.43 -6.22
C GLU A 155 -2.65 10.49 -7.38
N VAL A 156 -3.03 9.26 -7.03
CA VAL A 156 -3.35 8.21 -8.00
C VAL A 156 -4.72 7.62 -7.73
N LEU A 157 -5.46 7.33 -8.80
CA LEU A 157 -6.72 6.60 -8.78
C LEU A 157 -6.52 5.22 -9.43
N ILE A 158 -6.90 4.17 -8.71
CA ILE A 158 -6.86 2.78 -9.17
C ILE A 158 -8.20 2.14 -8.82
N GLY A 159 -8.99 1.74 -9.81
CA GLY A 159 -10.39 1.39 -9.57
C GLY A 159 -11.14 2.55 -8.89
N ASP A 160 -11.73 2.29 -7.72
CA ASP A 160 -12.40 3.31 -6.89
C ASP A 160 -11.48 3.90 -5.80
N VAL A 161 -10.20 3.51 -5.77
CA VAL A 161 -9.28 3.82 -4.68
C VAL A 161 -8.42 5.01 -5.02
N GLU A 162 -8.50 6.05 -4.17
CA GLU A 162 -7.62 7.21 -4.26
C GLU A 162 -6.50 7.09 -3.22
N LEU A 163 -5.25 7.15 -3.70
CA LEU A 163 -4.06 7.13 -2.88
C LEU A 163 -3.29 8.43 -3.04
N LYS A 164 -2.80 8.98 -1.93
CA LYS A 164 -1.94 10.17 -1.91
C LYS A 164 -0.53 9.80 -1.47
N ARG A 165 0.46 10.22 -2.26
CA ARG A 165 1.88 10.03 -1.96
C ARG A 165 2.28 10.93 -0.80
N VAL A 166 3.05 10.37 0.14
CA VAL A 166 3.55 11.08 1.31
C VAL A 166 5.04 11.38 1.15
N MET A 167 5.84 10.35 0.92
CA MET A 167 7.30 10.44 0.86
C MET A 167 7.89 9.21 0.18
N ALA A 168 9.17 9.28 -0.18
CA ALA A 168 9.89 8.12 -0.70
C ALA A 168 10.15 7.08 0.39
N CYS A 169 10.24 5.81 0.00
CA CYS A 169 10.61 4.73 0.91
C CYS A 169 12.14 4.62 0.97
N SER A 170 12.70 5.00 2.13
CA SER A 170 14.11 4.79 2.45
C SER A 170 14.41 3.31 2.67
N ARG A 171 15.48 2.80 2.02
CA ARG A 171 15.79 1.36 2.04
C ARG A 171 16.77 1.03 3.15
N CYS A 172 16.48 -0.06 3.85
CA CYS A 172 17.34 -0.59 4.91
C CYS A 172 17.94 -1.96 4.53
N VAL A 173 18.76 -2.50 5.44
CA VAL A 173 19.44 -3.79 5.29
C VAL A 173 18.49 -4.96 5.01
N LEU A 174 17.20 -4.86 5.35
CA LEU A 174 16.24 -5.93 5.07
C LEU A 174 16.14 -6.25 3.56
N THR A 175 16.44 -5.27 2.69
CA THR A 175 16.47 -5.51 1.24
C THR A 175 17.54 -6.51 0.81
N THR A 176 18.59 -6.72 1.61
CA THR A 176 19.67 -7.66 1.32
C THR A 176 19.35 -9.10 1.75
N VAL A 177 18.23 -9.32 2.44
CA VAL A 177 17.76 -10.66 2.77
C VAL A 177 17.15 -11.28 1.52
N ASP A 178 17.70 -12.42 1.12
CA ASP A 178 17.18 -13.23 0.04
C ASP A 178 15.87 -13.89 0.48
N PRO A 179 14.74 -13.62 -0.19
CA PRO A 179 13.42 -14.11 0.23
C PRO A 179 13.25 -15.62 0.08
N ASP A 180 14.05 -16.27 -0.77
CA ASP A 180 13.94 -17.72 -1.03
C ASP A 180 14.82 -18.54 -0.07
N THR A 181 15.90 -17.93 0.46
CA THR A 181 16.87 -18.63 1.33
C THR A 181 16.92 -18.09 2.76
N GLY A 182 16.37 -16.91 3.04
CA GLY A 182 16.47 -16.25 4.33
C GLY A 182 17.89 -15.84 4.72
N ILE A 183 18.81 -15.81 3.75
CA ILE A 183 20.21 -15.43 3.97
C ILE A 183 20.39 -13.95 3.65
N MET A 184 20.96 -13.21 4.60
CA MET A 184 21.32 -11.80 4.41
C MET A 184 22.62 -11.70 3.60
N SER A 185 22.57 -11.05 2.44
CA SER A 185 23.76 -10.64 1.69
C SER A 185 24.50 -9.54 2.45
N ARG A 186 25.83 -9.43 2.22
CA ARG A 186 26.65 -8.41 2.88
C ARG A 186 26.15 -7.00 2.61
N LYS A 187 25.86 -6.64 1.36
CA LYS A 187 25.58 -5.25 0.97
C LYS A 187 24.60 -5.07 -0.19
N GLU A 188 24.41 -6.04 -1.07
CA GLU A 188 23.50 -5.89 -2.23
C GLU A 188 22.06 -6.25 -1.87
N PRO A 189 21.05 -5.53 -2.40
CA PRO A 189 21.13 -4.50 -3.45
C PRO A 189 21.37 -3.06 -2.92
N LEU A 190 21.66 -2.91 -1.62
CA LEU A 190 21.67 -1.61 -0.95
C LEU A 190 22.86 -0.73 -1.36
N ASP A 191 24.03 -1.31 -1.60
CA ASP A 191 25.21 -0.57 -2.10
C ASP A 191 24.98 -0.04 -3.52
N THR A 192 24.46 -0.87 -4.41
CA THR A 192 24.04 -0.41 -5.74
C THR A 192 23.03 0.72 -5.63
N LEU A 193 21.98 0.58 -4.82
CA LEU A 193 21.02 1.67 -4.60
C LEU A 193 21.68 2.96 -4.06
N LYS A 194 22.60 2.86 -3.12
CA LYS A 194 23.34 4.03 -2.58
C LYS A 194 24.18 4.76 -3.63
N SER A 195 24.63 4.07 -4.68
CA SER A 195 25.43 4.70 -5.73
C SER A 195 24.66 5.72 -6.59
N TYR A 196 23.32 5.61 -6.70
CA TYR A 196 22.55 6.42 -7.64
C TYR A 196 21.15 6.85 -7.17
N ARG A 197 20.69 6.38 -6.00
CA ARG A 197 19.35 6.67 -5.46
C ARG A 197 19.38 7.37 -4.10
N LEU A 198 20.45 8.10 -3.77
CA LEU A 198 20.41 8.99 -2.61
C LEU A 198 19.48 10.17 -2.88
N CYS A 199 18.90 10.73 -1.81
CA CYS A 199 18.07 11.92 -1.92
C CYS A 199 18.90 13.15 -2.34
N ASP A 200 18.21 14.20 -2.78
CA ASP A 200 18.84 15.50 -2.93
C ASP A 200 19.37 16.00 -1.56
N PRO A 201 20.51 16.71 -1.51
CA PRO A 201 21.03 17.26 -0.25
C PRO A 201 20.01 18.11 0.54
N SER A 202 19.07 18.77 -0.14
CA SER A 202 18.00 19.55 0.51
C SER A 202 17.01 18.68 1.30
N GLU A 203 16.91 17.38 0.99
CA GLU A 203 16.03 16.42 1.65
C GLU A 203 16.78 15.50 2.63
N GLU A 204 18.09 15.69 2.84
CA GLU A 204 18.91 14.83 3.72
C GLU A 204 18.41 14.81 5.17
N LYS A 205 17.75 15.89 5.63
CA LYS A 205 17.12 15.91 6.96
C LYS A 205 16.03 14.84 7.12
N LEU A 206 15.34 14.48 6.05
CA LEU A 206 14.25 13.50 6.06
C LEU A 206 14.77 12.09 5.81
N TYR A 207 15.62 11.89 4.81
CA TYR A 207 16.02 10.55 4.36
C TYR A 207 17.42 10.12 4.83
N GLY A 208 18.22 11.06 5.32
CA GLY A 208 19.63 10.86 5.61
C GLY A 208 20.39 10.32 4.39
N LYS A 209 21.27 9.35 4.61
CA LYS A 209 22.04 8.68 3.57
C LYS A 209 21.44 7.35 3.10
N SER A 210 20.15 7.17 3.34
CA SER A 210 19.43 5.97 2.89
C SER A 210 19.00 6.14 1.44
N PRO A 211 19.23 5.16 0.56
CA PRO A 211 18.75 5.28 -0.80
C PRO A 211 17.23 5.13 -0.86
N LEU A 212 16.61 5.72 -1.88
CA LEU A 212 15.18 5.83 -2.08
C LEU A 212 14.71 4.86 -3.18
N PHE A 213 13.78 3.97 -2.84
CA PHE A 213 13.24 3.01 -3.79
C PHE A 213 11.79 2.61 -3.46
N GLY A 214 10.87 2.99 -4.33
CA GLY A 214 9.43 2.95 -4.08
C GLY A 214 8.94 4.13 -3.21
N GLN A 215 7.63 4.28 -3.12
CA GLN A 215 6.97 5.46 -2.56
C GLN A 215 5.89 5.06 -1.55
N TYR A 216 5.80 5.80 -0.45
CA TYR A 216 4.76 5.60 0.55
C TYR A 216 3.50 6.40 0.20
N TYR A 217 2.35 5.72 0.33
CA TYR A 217 1.04 6.26 0.06
C TYR A 217 0.10 6.06 1.25
N VAL A 218 -0.85 6.99 1.37
CA VAL A 218 -1.97 6.93 2.31
C VAL A 218 -3.29 6.92 1.55
N LEU A 219 -4.33 6.39 2.19
CA LEU A 219 -5.66 6.34 1.60
C LEU A 219 -6.35 7.71 1.69
N GLU A 220 -6.95 8.14 0.58
CA GLU A 220 -7.91 9.25 0.55
C GLU A 220 -9.33 8.73 0.39
N ASN A 221 -9.56 7.84 -0.58
CA ASN A 221 -10.86 7.21 -0.81
C ASN A 221 -10.74 5.67 -0.75
N PRO A 222 -11.50 4.98 0.12
CA PRO A 222 -11.54 3.53 0.14
C PRO A 222 -12.32 2.97 -1.05
N GLY A 223 -11.97 1.77 -1.47
CA GLY A 223 -12.55 1.14 -2.66
C GLY A 223 -11.98 -0.25 -2.86
N THR A 224 -12.03 -0.78 -4.08
CA THR A 224 -11.40 -2.07 -4.42
C THR A 224 -10.44 -1.87 -5.59
N ILE A 225 -9.27 -2.51 -5.53
CA ILE A 225 -8.33 -2.61 -6.64
C ILE A 225 -8.17 -4.06 -7.09
N LYS A 226 -7.87 -4.27 -8.36
CA LYS A 226 -7.62 -5.58 -8.96
C LYS A 226 -6.40 -5.49 -9.87
N VAL A 227 -5.64 -6.59 -9.94
CA VAL A 227 -4.55 -6.70 -10.92
C VAL A 227 -5.16 -6.51 -12.32
N GLY A 228 -4.49 -5.69 -13.13
CA GLY A 228 -4.98 -5.26 -14.43
C GLY A 228 -5.69 -3.90 -14.42
N ASP A 229 -6.08 -3.36 -13.26
CA ASP A 229 -6.71 -2.05 -13.18
C ASP A 229 -5.78 -0.95 -13.72
N PRO A 230 -6.30 -0.01 -14.53
CA PRO A 230 -5.53 1.14 -14.96
C PRO A 230 -5.22 2.05 -13.77
N VAL A 231 -4.05 2.68 -13.82
CA VAL A 231 -3.62 3.70 -12.84
C VAL A 231 -3.73 5.06 -13.51
N TYR A 232 -4.51 5.95 -12.89
CA TYR A 232 -4.68 7.33 -13.34
C TYR A 232 -3.98 8.30 -12.42
N LEU A 233 -3.30 9.30 -12.99
CA LEU A 233 -2.83 10.45 -12.21
C LEU A 233 -3.93 11.48 -12.05
N LEU A 234 -4.18 11.89 -10.81
CA LEU A 234 -5.08 12.99 -10.51
C LEU A 234 -4.29 14.31 -10.64
N VAL A 235 -4.52 15.05 -11.72
CA VAL A 235 -3.94 16.38 -11.90
C VAL A 235 -4.91 17.40 -11.33
N LEU A 236 -4.57 18.01 -10.20
CA LEU A 236 -5.29 19.18 -9.70
C LEU A 236 -5.22 20.29 -10.75
N GLY A 237 -6.36 20.61 -11.36
CA GLY A 237 -6.50 21.78 -12.21
C GLY A 237 -6.22 23.02 -11.36
N LYS A 238 -5.07 23.67 -11.56
CA LYS A 238 -4.89 25.03 -11.05
C LYS A 238 -5.86 25.93 -11.81
N GLU A 239 -7.02 26.24 -11.23
CA GLU A 239 -7.77 27.41 -11.69
C GLU A 239 -6.86 28.62 -11.51
N LYS A 240 -6.50 29.25 -12.64
CA LYS A 240 -5.89 30.57 -12.61
C LYS A 240 -6.92 31.52 -12.01
N ARG A 241 -6.76 31.91 -10.75
CA ARG A 241 -7.42 33.11 -10.21
C ARG A 241 -7.04 34.27 -11.14
N LYS A 242 -7.96 34.67 -12.03
CA LYS A 242 -7.88 35.98 -12.67
C LYS A 242 -8.14 36.99 -11.55
N GLU A 243 -7.15 37.78 -11.19
CA GLU A 243 -7.37 39.01 -10.44
C GLU A 243 -8.20 39.97 -11.31
N GLY A 244 -9.52 39.82 -11.23
CA GLY A 244 -10.47 40.82 -11.68
C GLY A 244 -10.69 41.80 -10.54
N ARG A 245 -10.39 43.08 -10.78
CA ARG A 245 -10.73 44.19 -9.88
C ARG A 245 -12.21 44.12 -9.50
N MET A 246 -12.51 43.92 -8.23
CA MET A 246 -13.85 44.15 -7.68
C MET A 246 -14.08 45.67 -7.56
N GLY A 247 -14.94 46.22 -8.42
CA GLY A 247 -15.70 47.43 -8.08
C GLY A 247 -16.92 47.05 -7.24
N PRO A 248 -17.40 47.91 -6.33
CA PRO A 248 -18.49 47.56 -5.43
C PRO A 248 -19.82 47.68 -6.18
N LEU A 249 -20.60 46.60 -6.22
CA LEU A 249 -22.02 46.68 -6.55
C LEU A 249 -22.81 45.87 -5.52
N ALA A 250 -23.49 46.61 -4.66
CA ALA A 250 -24.55 46.13 -3.80
C ALA A 250 -25.69 45.56 -4.64
N GLY A 251 -26.26 44.44 -4.21
CA GLY A 251 -27.44 43.84 -4.83
C GLY A 251 -27.99 42.70 -3.97
N GLN A 252 -29.22 42.87 -3.50
CA GLN A 252 -29.94 42.04 -2.55
C GLN A 252 -30.04 40.55 -2.96
N LEU A 253 -29.85 39.66 -1.97
CA LEU A 253 -30.26 38.26 -2.02
C LEU A 253 -31.79 38.18 -1.90
N ALA A 254 -32.47 37.81 -2.99
CA ALA A 254 -33.84 37.33 -2.95
C ALA A 254 -33.84 35.80 -3.10
N LEU A 255 -34.23 35.10 -2.03
CA LEU A 255 -34.60 33.70 -2.04
C LEU A 255 -35.93 33.54 -2.80
N GLN A 256 -35.92 32.80 -3.91
CA GLN A 256 -37.14 32.18 -4.44
C GLN A 256 -36.98 30.67 -4.44
N ARG A 257 -37.76 30.02 -3.54
CA ARG A 257 -38.12 28.62 -3.62
C ARG A 257 -39.09 28.44 -4.78
N ASN A 258 -38.91 27.41 -5.59
CA ASN A 258 -39.91 26.98 -6.56
C ASN A 258 -40.26 25.50 -6.29
N PRO A 259 -41.46 25.20 -5.77
CA PRO A 259 -41.97 23.84 -5.64
C PRO A 259 -42.83 23.53 -6.85
N HIS A 260 -42.45 22.54 -7.67
CA HIS A 260 -43.35 21.68 -8.44
C HIS A 260 -42.51 20.80 -9.36
N LEU A 261 -42.61 19.48 -9.18
CA LEU A 261 -42.84 18.46 -10.22
C LEU A 261 -42.61 17.08 -9.61
N GLU A 262 -43.70 16.49 -9.11
CA GLU A 262 -43.85 15.05 -8.90
C GLU A 262 -44.22 14.39 -10.25
N GLY A 263 -43.71 13.17 -10.52
CA GLY A 263 -44.21 12.31 -11.61
C GLY A 263 -43.18 11.41 -12.32
N VAL A 264 -42.76 10.29 -11.69
CA VAL A 264 -42.68 8.86 -12.15
C VAL A 264 -42.28 8.52 -13.64
N PRO A 265 -41.61 7.39 -14.01
CA PRO A 265 -41.07 6.22 -13.28
C PRO A 265 -39.59 5.81 -13.58
N ARG A 266 -39.11 4.82 -12.80
CA ARG A 266 -37.91 3.97 -13.03
C ARG A 266 -38.12 2.97 -14.19
N TYR A 267 -37.05 2.64 -14.95
CA TYR A 267 -36.66 1.28 -15.41
C TYR A 267 -35.35 1.31 -16.24
N PRO A 268 -34.69 0.16 -16.53
CA PRO A 268 -33.23 0.03 -16.63
C PRO A 268 -32.75 -0.16 -18.07
N PHE A 269 -31.49 0.20 -18.37
CA PHE A 269 -30.88 -0.20 -19.63
C PHE A 269 -29.55 -0.95 -19.39
N LEU A 270 -29.67 -2.27 -19.57
CA LEU A 270 -28.63 -3.14 -20.12
C LEU A 270 -28.32 -2.70 -21.54
N LEU A 271 -27.05 -2.49 -21.89
CA LEU A 271 -26.56 -2.74 -23.25
C LEU A 271 -25.22 -3.48 -23.21
N SER A 272 -25.28 -4.67 -23.77
CA SER A 272 -24.22 -5.56 -24.21
C SER A 272 -23.43 -4.99 -25.40
N GLY A 273 -22.15 -5.39 -25.52
CA GLY A 273 -21.61 -5.78 -26.83
C GLY A 273 -20.40 -5.02 -27.39
N ASN A 274 -19.22 -5.58 -27.11
CA ASN A 274 -18.09 -5.85 -28.03
C ASN A 274 -17.10 -4.74 -28.47
N PRO A 275 -15.86 -5.17 -28.84
CA PRO A 275 -14.61 -4.53 -28.39
C PRO A 275 -14.05 -3.55 -29.43
N LEU A 276 -13.33 -2.53 -28.98
CA LEU A 276 -12.54 -1.69 -29.89
C LEU A 276 -11.04 -1.69 -29.53
N LEU A 277 -10.29 -1.98 -30.59
CA LEU A 277 -8.85 -1.94 -30.76
C LEU A 277 -8.21 -0.67 -30.17
N LEU A 278 -7.08 -0.88 -29.49
CA LEU A 278 -6.11 0.14 -29.10
C LEU A 278 -5.43 0.76 -30.33
N LEU A 279 -5.71 2.04 -30.58
CA LEU A 279 -4.80 2.97 -31.28
C LEU A 279 -4.86 4.31 -30.53
N GLY A 280 -3.69 4.87 -30.24
CA GLY A 280 -3.50 6.00 -29.32
C GLY A 280 -4.45 7.17 -29.57
N GLY A 281 -5.23 7.53 -28.54
CA GLY A 281 -6.15 8.65 -28.56
C GLY A 281 -6.45 9.13 -27.15
N ARG A 282 -6.42 10.45 -26.95
CA ARG A 282 -6.93 11.11 -25.73
C ARG A 282 -8.42 10.80 -25.59
N PHE A 283 -8.83 10.25 -24.45
CA PHE A 283 -10.24 10.11 -24.11
C PHE A 283 -10.68 11.35 -23.30
N LEU A 284 -11.68 12.08 -23.81
CA LEU A 284 -12.49 13.02 -23.05
C LEU A 284 -13.78 12.27 -22.71
N PHE A 285 -14.02 12.02 -21.42
CA PHE A 285 -15.33 11.55 -20.97
C PHE A 285 -16.22 12.76 -20.69
N GLU A 286 -17.38 12.80 -21.32
CA GLU A 286 -18.47 13.72 -20.99
C GLU A 286 -19.65 12.88 -20.53
N GLU A 287 -19.89 12.80 -19.23
CA GLU A 287 -21.22 12.48 -18.69
C GLU A 287 -21.64 13.55 -17.68
N ARG A 288 -22.86 14.05 -17.89
CA ARG A 288 -23.44 15.23 -17.26
C ARG A 288 -23.66 15.00 -15.76
N GLY A 289 -23.04 15.83 -14.92
CA GLY A 289 -23.45 15.97 -13.53
C GLY A 289 -22.41 16.54 -12.56
N SER A 290 -21.84 17.71 -12.85
CA SER A 290 -21.17 18.63 -11.90
C SER A 290 -20.33 18.02 -10.76
N ARG A 291 -19.08 17.70 -11.07
CA ARG A 291 -17.90 17.95 -10.22
C ARG A 291 -16.64 17.86 -11.11
N ASP A 292 -15.86 18.94 -11.07
CA ASP A 292 -14.54 19.22 -11.68
C ASP A 292 -13.97 18.22 -12.69
N LEU A 293 -13.72 18.69 -13.93
CA LEU A 293 -12.92 17.99 -14.94
C LEU A 293 -11.49 17.73 -14.41
N GLN A 294 -11.28 16.58 -13.76
CA GLN A 294 -9.94 16.05 -13.51
C GLN A 294 -9.44 15.39 -14.79
N LYS A 295 -8.30 15.86 -15.31
CA LYS A 295 -7.62 15.21 -16.42
C LYS A 295 -7.01 13.91 -15.93
N LEU A 296 -7.71 12.80 -16.16
CA LEU A 296 -7.21 11.45 -15.91
C LEU A 296 -6.26 11.07 -17.04
N THR A 297 -4.97 10.94 -16.74
CA THR A 297 -3.99 10.35 -17.67
C THR A 297 -3.72 8.93 -17.22
N VAL A 298 -3.96 7.95 -18.10
CA VAL A 298 -3.51 6.58 -17.89
C VAL A 298 -2.00 6.60 -17.93
N VAL A 299 -1.37 6.22 -16.83
CA VAL A 299 0.11 6.20 -16.75
C VAL A 299 0.66 4.80 -16.57
N ALA A 300 -0.18 3.84 -16.19
CA ALA A 300 0.28 2.50 -15.88
C ALA A 300 -0.86 1.49 -15.69
N LYS A 301 -0.52 0.22 -15.43
CA LYS A 301 -1.42 -0.87 -15.03
C LYS A 301 -0.94 -1.50 -13.72
N LEU A 302 -1.87 -1.90 -12.85
CA LEU A 302 -1.52 -2.69 -11.66
C LEU A 302 -1.05 -4.08 -12.10
N SER A 303 0.22 -4.43 -11.87
CA SER A 303 0.80 -5.68 -12.38
C SER A 303 0.88 -6.77 -11.33
N ILE A 304 1.21 -6.41 -10.09
CA ILE A 304 1.26 -7.33 -8.97
C ILE A 304 0.73 -6.60 -7.75
N LEU A 305 -0.29 -7.17 -7.12
CA LEU A 305 -0.58 -6.83 -5.73
C LEU A 305 0.19 -7.80 -4.85
N THR A 306 1.38 -7.40 -4.42
CA THR A 306 2.09 -8.13 -3.39
C THR A 306 1.49 -7.72 -2.06
N CYS A 307 0.53 -8.50 -1.54
CA CYS A 307 0.32 -8.51 -0.10
C CYS A 307 1.65 -8.94 0.53
N VAL A 308 2.43 -7.99 1.04
CA VAL A 308 3.57 -8.35 1.87
C VAL A 308 2.99 -8.77 3.20
N PHE A 309 2.70 -10.06 3.27
CA PHE A 309 2.20 -10.74 4.45
C PHE A 309 3.27 -10.70 5.55
N TYR A 310 3.32 -9.57 6.27
CA TYR A 310 3.80 -9.53 7.65
C TYR A 310 2.77 -8.91 8.61
N SER A 311 1.54 -8.72 8.15
CA SER A 311 0.29 -8.69 8.91
C SER A 311 -0.83 -8.97 7.89
N PRO A 312 -1.62 -10.05 7.99
CA PRO A 312 -2.49 -10.52 6.93
C PRO A 312 -3.49 -9.47 6.39
N VAL A 313 -3.86 -9.46 5.13
CA VAL A 313 -5.15 -8.89 4.69
C VAL A 313 -5.64 -9.66 3.47
N LEU A 314 -6.90 -10.04 3.60
CA LEU A 314 -7.91 -10.57 2.70
C LEU A 314 -7.62 -10.45 1.19
N VAL A 315 -7.84 -11.57 0.49
CA VAL A 315 -8.23 -11.58 -0.92
C VAL A 315 -9.49 -12.45 -1.01
N GLU A 316 -10.63 -11.83 -1.35
CA GLU A 316 -11.80 -12.56 -1.84
C GLU A 316 -11.61 -12.89 -3.34
N PRO A 317 -12.27 -13.93 -3.89
CA PRO A 317 -12.00 -14.42 -5.25
C PRO A 317 -12.28 -13.41 -6.39
N ASN A 318 -12.88 -12.25 -6.11
CA ASN A 318 -13.30 -11.28 -7.13
C ASN A 318 -12.94 -9.81 -6.86
N GLY A 319 -11.87 -9.51 -6.10
CA GLY A 319 -11.26 -8.18 -6.00
C GLY A 319 -10.69 -7.83 -4.62
N ILE A 320 -9.66 -6.97 -4.54
CA ILE A 320 -9.04 -6.56 -3.27
C ILE A 320 -9.69 -5.29 -2.74
N TYR A 321 -10.41 -5.40 -1.63
CA TYR A 321 -11.09 -4.29 -0.95
C TYR A 321 -10.08 -3.45 -0.12
N VAL A 322 -9.71 -2.27 -0.61
CA VAL A 322 -8.94 -1.23 0.08
C VAL A 322 -9.88 -0.39 0.96
N LYS A 323 -10.39 -0.96 2.06
CA LYS A 323 -10.81 -0.14 3.21
C LYS A 323 -9.56 0.17 4.02
N SER A 324 -9.45 1.39 4.53
CA SER A 324 -8.50 1.77 5.59
C SER A 324 -8.66 0.99 6.91
N ASN A 325 -9.41 -0.12 6.94
CA ASN A 325 -9.82 -0.82 8.16
C ASN A 325 -9.90 -2.35 8.00
N PHE A 326 -9.03 -2.93 7.17
CA PHE A 326 -8.79 -4.37 7.25
C PHE A 326 -7.29 -4.58 7.33
N TYR A 327 -6.84 -4.96 8.52
CA TYR A 327 -5.52 -5.53 8.77
C TYR A 327 -5.83 -6.81 9.53
N LEU A 328 -5.90 -7.95 8.83
CA LEU A 328 -5.71 -9.23 9.50
C LEU A 328 -4.26 -9.17 10.08
N PRO A 329 -4.01 -9.64 11.28
CA PRO A 329 -2.62 -9.63 11.77
C PRO A 329 -2.09 -11.02 12.11
N PHE A 330 -0.76 -11.11 12.17
CA PHE A 330 -0.07 -12.37 12.31
C PHE A 330 -0.07 -12.71 13.77
#